data_AF-R8NHA6-F1
#
_entry.id   AF-R8NHA6-F1
#
_cell.length_a   1.000
_cell.length_b   1.000
_cell.length_c   1.000
_cell.angle_alpha   90.00
_cell.angle_beta   90.00
_cell.angle_gamma   90.00
#
_symmetry.space_group_name_H-M   'P 1'
#
loop_
_entity.id
_entity.type
_entity.pdbx_description
1 polymer ?
#
loop_
_entity_poly.entity_id
_entity_poly.type
_entity_poly.pdbx_seq_one_letter_code
_entity_poly.pdbx_strand_id
1 'polypeptide(L)'
;MFLNIILEAYQDLHSTIRDSICNNTKVERIQNFIHKQKHPFTKECIRSIHPDIAESTISKTLSSLQLFGYIKLISKGRNAQWMKV
;
A
#
# COMPACT_ATOMS: atom_id res chain seq x y z
N MET A 1 37.53 7.90 -4.84
CA MET A 1 36.94 8.53 -3.63
C MET A 1 35.48 8.90 -3.84
N PHE A 2 35.14 9.79 -4.78
CA PHE A 2 33.74 10.23 -4.98
C PHE A 2 32.76 9.13 -5.43
N LEU A 3 33.20 8.26 -6.35
CA LEU A 3 32.40 7.10 -6.80
C LEU A 3 32.09 6.10 -5.67
N ASN A 4 32.99 5.97 -4.68
CA ASN A 4 32.77 5.08 -3.54
C ASN A 4 31.67 5.62 -2.61
N ILE A 5 31.67 6.94 -2.39
CA ILE A 5 30.65 7.63 -1.59
C ILE A 5 29.26 7.48 -2.26
N ILE A 6 29.19 7.61 -3.58
CA ILE A 6 27.94 7.42 -4.32
C ILE A 6 27.47 5.96 -4.22
N LEU A 7 28.38 5.00 -4.30
CA LEU A 7 28.05 3.58 -4.20
C LEU A 7 27.55 3.21 -2.80
N GLU A 8 28.20 3.70 -1.75
CA GLU A 8 27.76 3.50 -0.36
C GLU A 8 26.40 4.13 -0.11
N ALA A 9 26.19 5.38 -0.55
CA ALA A 9 24.89 6.05 -0.42
C ALA A 9 23.77 5.30 -1.17
N TYR A 10 24.08 4.73 -2.34
CA TYR A 10 23.12 3.89 -3.06
C TYR A 10 22.81 2.59 -2.31
N GLN A 11 23.81 1.93 -1.74
CA GLN A 11 23.63 0.70 -0.96
C GLN A 11 22.83 0.92 0.31
N ASP A 12 23.10 2.01 1.04
CA ASP A 12 22.35 2.39 2.25
C ASP A 12 20.90 2.73 1.93
N LEU A 13 20.68 3.50 0.86
CA LEU A 13 19.33 3.80 0.37
C LEU A 13 18.61 2.50 -0.03
N HIS A 14 19.28 1.63 -0.75
CA HIS A 14 18.72 0.36 -1.19
C HIS A 14 18.44 -0.59 -0.01
N SER A 15 19.27 -0.62 1.04
CA SER A 15 19.01 -1.38 2.26
C SER A 15 17.81 -0.80 3.01
N THR A 16 17.75 0.51 3.17
CA THR A 16 16.62 1.19 3.82
C THR A 16 15.30 0.93 3.09
N ILE A 17 15.32 1.01 1.76
CA ILE A 17 14.16 0.68 0.91
C ILE A 17 13.82 -0.80 1.03
N ARG A 18 14.81 -1.70 1.03
CA ARG A 18 14.60 -3.15 1.17
C ARG A 18 14.01 -3.52 2.53
N ASP A 19 14.47 -2.93 3.61
CA ASP A 19 13.94 -3.16 4.96
C ASP A 19 12.53 -2.57 5.12
N SER A 20 12.27 -1.44 4.46
CA SER A 20 10.92 -0.91 4.30
C SER A 20 10.01 -1.89 3.56
N ILE A 21 10.48 -2.47 2.43
CA ILE A 21 9.75 -3.43 1.57
C ILE A 21 9.61 -4.83 2.18
N CYS A 22 10.57 -5.26 3.01
CA CYS A 22 10.56 -6.58 3.67
C CYS A 22 9.76 -6.59 4.98
N ASN A 23 9.49 -5.40 5.54
CA ASN A 23 8.57 -5.27 6.64
C ASN A 23 7.15 -5.44 6.11
N ASN A 24 6.69 -6.70 6.08
CA ASN A 24 5.35 -7.23 5.76
C ASN A 24 4.22 -6.59 6.61
N THR A 25 4.18 -5.26 6.62
CA THR A 25 3.32 -4.47 7.47
C THR A 25 1.89 -4.66 7.00
N LYS A 26 0.95 -4.36 7.90
CA LYS A 26 -0.48 -4.33 7.56
C LYS A 26 -0.73 -3.45 6.32
N VAL A 27 0.03 -2.37 6.16
CA VAL A 27 -0.05 -1.45 5.02
C VAL A 27 0.38 -2.14 3.73
N GLU A 28 1.52 -2.81 3.73
CA GLU A 28 2.02 -3.53 2.55
C GLU A 28 1.10 -4.67 2.12
N ARG A 29 0.54 -5.41 3.08
CA ARG A 29 -0.43 -6.47 2.79
C ARG A 29 -1.66 -5.91 2.06
N ILE A 30 -2.16 -4.76 2.50
CA ILE A 30 -3.24 -4.03 1.81
C ILE A 30 -2.79 -3.59 0.41
N GLN A 31 -1.59 -3.01 0.27
CA GLN A 31 -1.06 -2.58 -1.04
C GLN A 31 -0.91 -3.76 -2.02
N ASN A 32 -0.40 -4.89 -1.54
CA ASN A 32 -0.25 -6.12 -2.32
C ASN A 32 -1.60 -6.68 -2.76
N PHE A 33 -2.62 -6.64 -1.89
CA PHE A 33 -3.98 -6.98 -2.27
C PHE A 33 -4.48 -6.08 -3.40
N ILE A 34 -4.38 -4.75 -3.23
CA ILE A 34 -4.84 -3.76 -4.22
C ILE A 34 -4.10 -3.94 -5.56
N HIS A 35 -2.79 -4.20 -5.52
CA HIS A 35 -1.98 -4.39 -6.72
C HIS A 35 -2.47 -5.56 -7.58
N LYS A 36 -2.98 -6.62 -6.94
CA LYS A 36 -3.53 -7.82 -7.59
C LYS A 36 -4.97 -7.64 -8.09
N GLN A 37 -5.68 -6.59 -7.67
CA GLN A 37 -7.07 -6.38 -8.09
C GLN A 37 -7.17 -5.79 -9.50
N LYS A 38 -7.98 -6.48 -10.33
CA LYS A 38 -8.40 -6.02 -11.68
C LYS A 38 -9.77 -5.34 -11.69
N HIS A 39 -10.57 -5.56 -10.64
CA HIS A 39 -11.94 -5.06 -10.50
C HIS A 39 -12.06 -4.12 -9.30
N PRO A 40 -13.13 -3.31 -9.22
CA PRO A 40 -13.42 -2.52 -8.03
C PRO A 40 -13.48 -3.40 -6.78
N PHE A 41 -12.98 -2.89 -5.67
CA PHE A 41 -12.96 -3.57 -4.37
C PHE A 41 -13.52 -2.66 -3.28
N THR A 42 -13.99 -3.27 -2.19
CA THR A 42 -14.48 -2.57 -0.99
C THR A 42 -13.53 -2.78 0.18
N LYS A 43 -13.77 -2.05 1.28
CA LYS A 43 -13.09 -2.31 2.55
C LYS A 43 -13.36 -3.71 3.07
N GLU A 44 -14.57 -4.22 2.88
CA GLU A 44 -15.00 -5.56 3.28
C GLU A 44 -14.21 -6.64 2.55
N CYS A 45 -13.88 -6.47 1.27
CA CYS A 45 -13.01 -7.40 0.54
C CYS A 45 -11.60 -7.50 1.17
N ILE A 46 -11.04 -6.37 1.62
CA ILE A 46 -9.74 -6.37 2.30
C ILE A 46 -9.85 -7.07 3.66
N ARG A 47 -10.92 -6.77 4.40
CA ARG A 47 -11.19 -7.34 5.73
C ARG A 47 -11.44 -8.85 5.69
N SER A 48 -12.08 -9.38 4.64
CA SER A 48 -12.31 -10.81 4.53
C SER A 48 -11.01 -11.60 4.31
N ILE A 49 -10.03 -11.02 3.62
CA ILE A 49 -8.74 -11.65 3.34
C ILE A 49 -7.74 -11.39 4.48
N HIS A 50 -7.85 -10.26 5.16
CA HIS A 50 -6.98 -9.86 6.26
C HIS A 50 -7.80 -9.49 7.51
N PRO A 51 -8.43 -10.47 8.17
CA PRO A 51 -9.29 -10.23 9.33
C PRO A 51 -8.52 -9.70 10.55
N ASP A 52 -7.20 -9.89 10.58
CA ASP A 52 -6.29 -9.39 11.62
C ASP A 52 -5.98 -7.89 11.52
N ILE A 53 -6.36 -7.24 10.40
CA ILE A 53 -6.11 -5.82 10.17
C ILE A 53 -7.33 -5.01 10.60
N ALA A 54 -7.13 -4.09 11.54
CA ALA A 54 -8.17 -3.20 12.02
C ALA A 54 -8.73 -2.32 10.90
N GLU A 55 -10.04 -2.05 10.94
CA GLU A 55 -10.71 -1.22 9.93
C GLU A 55 -10.12 0.20 9.85
N SER A 56 -9.67 0.74 10.98
CA SER A 56 -9.01 2.04 11.05
C SER A 56 -7.69 2.05 10.27
N THR A 57 -6.93 0.95 10.29
CA THR A 57 -5.72 0.79 9.48
C THR A 57 -6.07 0.71 7.99
N ILE A 58 -7.06 -0.11 7.61
CA ILE A 58 -7.52 -0.22 6.21
C ILE A 58 -7.94 1.15 5.69
N SER A 59 -8.77 1.87 6.44
CA SER A 59 -9.29 3.19 6.05
C SER A 59 -8.16 4.21 5.89
N LYS A 60 -7.21 4.27 6.83
CA LYS A 60 -6.04 5.15 6.74
C LYS A 60 -5.19 4.84 5.51
N THR A 61 -4.88 3.56 5.27
CA THR A 61 -4.10 3.13 4.12
C THR A 61 -4.78 3.49 2.80
N LEU A 62 -6.10 3.25 2.68
CA LEU A 62 -6.85 3.63 1.47
C LEU A 62 -6.85 5.15 1.25
N SER A 63 -7.04 5.95 2.30
CA SER A 63 -6.96 7.42 2.21
C SER A 63 -5.58 7.89 1.74
N SER A 64 -4.50 7.34 2.28
CA SER A 64 -3.13 7.64 1.83
C SER A 64 -2.91 7.24 0.38
N LEU A 65 -3.30 6.03 -0.03
CA LEU A 65 -3.13 5.56 -1.41
C LEU A 65 -3.95 6.37 -2.42
N GLN A 66 -5.13 6.83 -2.02
CA GLN A 66 -5.95 7.72 -2.84
C GLN A 66 -5.30 9.10 -2.98
N LEU A 67 -4.72 9.65 -1.90
CA LEU A 67 -4.01 10.92 -1.93
C LEU A 67 -2.77 10.86 -2.83
N PHE A 68 -2.03 9.74 -2.82
CA PHE A 68 -0.89 9.51 -3.71
C PHE A 68 -1.29 9.13 -5.15
N GLY A 69 -2.59 8.99 -5.44
CA GLY A 69 -3.09 8.70 -6.78
C GLY A 69 -2.98 7.23 -7.23
N TYR A 70 -2.65 6.29 -6.34
CA TYR A 70 -2.57 4.87 -6.69
C TYR A 70 -3.94 4.21 -6.88
N ILE A 71 -4.98 4.75 -6.23
CA ILE A 71 -6.36 4.27 -6.33
C ILE A 71 -7.32 5.45 -6.48
N LYS A 72 -8.47 5.18 -7.10
CA LYS A 72 -9.58 6.13 -7.24
C LYS A 72 -10.83 5.59 -6.56
N LEU A 73 -11.59 6.48 -5.95
CA LEU A 73 -12.90 6.18 -5.41
C LEU A 73 -13.93 6.20 -6.55
N ILE A 74 -14.58 5.06 -6.79
CA ILE A 74 -15.57 4.89 -7.85
C ILE A 74 -16.98 5.18 -7.34
N SER A 75 -17.27 4.75 -6.10
CA SER A 75 -18.59 4.92 -5.49
C SER A 75 -18.45 5.38 -4.05
N LYS A 76 -19.35 6.29 -3.62
CA LYS A 76 -19.44 6.82 -2.25
C LYS A 76 -20.60 6.16 -1.51
N GLY A 77 -20.48 6.03 -0.19
CA GLY A 77 -21.54 5.53 0.69
C GLY A 77 -21.11 4.31 1.51
N ARG A 78 -22.09 3.56 2.03
CA ARG A 78 -21.84 2.36 2.87
C ARG A 78 -21.08 1.26 2.12
N ASN A 79 -21.27 1.18 0.81
CA ASN A 79 -20.56 0.25 -0.08
C ASN A 79 -19.57 1.02 -0.94
N ALA A 80 -18.75 1.87 -0.33
CA ALA A 80 -17.71 2.60 -1.05
C ALA A 80 -16.80 1.62 -1.79
N GLN A 81 -16.48 1.96 -3.04
CA GLN A 81 -15.67 1.12 -3.91
C GLN A 81 -14.48 1.90 -4.42
N TRP A 82 -13.33 1.25 -4.44
CA TRP A 82 -12.09 1.76 -4.99
C TRP A 82 -11.67 0.91 -6.18
N MET A 83 -10.97 1.53 -7.11
CA MET A 83 -10.31 0.86 -8.22
C MET A 83 -8.88 1.36 -8.30
N LYS A 84 -7.95 0.45 -8.58
CA LYS A 84 -6.56 0.81 -8.88
C LYS A 84 -6.52 1.70 -10.14
N VAL A 85 -5.70 2.75 -10.09
CA VAL A 85 -5.42 3.62 -11.24
C VAL A 85 -4.41 2.96 -12.17
#